data_AF-A0A7Y4INT8-F1
#
_entry.id   AF-A0A7Y4INT8-F1
#
_cell.length_a   1.000
_cell.length_b   1.000
_cell.length_c   1.000
_cell.angle_alpha   90.00
_cell.angle_beta   90.00
_cell.angle_gamma   90.00
#
_symmetry.space_group_name_H-M   'P 1'
#
loop_
_entity.id
_entity.type
_entity.pdbx_description
1 polymer ?
#
loop_
_entity_poly.entity_id
_entity_poly.type
_entity_poly.pdbx_seq_one_letter_code
_entity_poly.pdbx_strand_id
1 'polypeptide(L)'
;MGTRMSNLSASEMNTELAQRLLSIFERSRDRKYTAAKAAKKKKPKPAASAADDADHVDDSAAPRGVLGKDSDYAQNGSDYIASLDGRDVYRVFDHSYLDEIRDLVKQTAEFPGGPPENFNPRAKDKDKKPALQKYPYAWEAHHILPGSAFYYELKDGPAFTYRQLRLILQSDYNLNHGHNIIMLPDQAWAVPVHALLQHPGDHPIYTHEVMLDLKVISQKLQKEIDAQKDHEALVTSIFEQLKDLEEKYWDLLVGLSRAVVESITAGTQYVHEFVRYAPKDKKAKSRYEWGSLY
;
A
#
# COMPACT_ATOMS: atom_id res chain seq x y z
N MET A 1 12.41 9.10 -34.07
CA MET A 1 11.03 8.63 -34.24
C MET A 1 10.76 7.66 -33.10
N GLY A 2 9.91 8.06 -32.16
CA GLY A 2 9.74 7.39 -30.86
C GLY A 2 8.95 6.10 -30.98
N THR A 3 9.53 5.01 -30.48
CA THR A 3 8.84 3.73 -30.33
C THR A 3 7.87 3.85 -29.16
N ARG A 4 6.60 3.65 -29.46
CA ARG A 4 5.47 3.66 -28.52
C ARG A 4 5.75 2.70 -27.35
N MET A 5 5.80 3.23 -26.12
CA MET A 5 5.54 2.45 -24.93
C MET A 5 4.02 2.20 -24.87
N SER A 6 3.56 1.22 -25.64
CA SER A 6 2.16 0.78 -25.65
C SER A 6 2.06 -0.59 -24.99
N ASN A 7 1.23 -0.64 -23.95
CA ASN A 7 0.55 -1.82 -23.39
C ASN A 7 1.41 -2.75 -22.53
N LEU A 8 1.63 -2.37 -21.27
CA LEU A 8 1.73 -3.37 -20.20
C LEU A 8 0.30 -3.62 -19.69
N SER A 9 -0.44 -4.50 -20.36
CA SER A 9 -1.60 -5.14 -19.73
C SER A 9 -1.07 -6.14 -18.71
N ALA A 10 -1.79 -6.34 -17.61
CA ALA A 10 -1.51 -7.32 -16.55
C ALA A 10 -1.47 -8.81 -17.02
N SER A 11 -1.35 -9.07 -18.32
CA SER A 11 -1.43 -10.38 -18.97
C SER A 11 -0.11 -10.87 -19.58
N GLU A 12 1.01 -10.17 -19.43
CA GLU A 12 2.32 -10.63 -19.93
C GLU A 12 3.30 -10.92 -18.76
N MET A 13 2.83 -11.69 -17.77
CA MET A 13 3.70 -12.36 -16.80
C MET A 13 4.09 -13.73 -17.36
N ASN A 14 5.31 -13.92 -17.86
CA ASN A 14 5.71 -15.22 -18.42
C ASN A 14 7.19 -15.58 -18.23
N THR A 15 7.76 -15.31 -17.06
CA THR A 15 9.01 -15.96 -16.64
C THR A 15 8.71 -16.97 -15.54
N GLU A 16 9.43 -18.09 -15.55
CA GLU A 16 9.35 -19.10 -14.50
C GLU A 16 9.72 -18.51 -13.12
N LEU A 17 10.58 -17.50 -13.10
CA LEU A 17 10.97 -16.78 -11.88
C LEU A 17 9.80 -16.00 -11.30
N ALA A 18 9.11 -15.15 -12.08
CA ALA A 18 7.92 -14.41 -11.61
C ALA A 18 6.83 -15.35 -11.09
N GLN A 19 6.59 -16.49 -11.75
CA GLN A 19 5.65 -17.51 -11.28
C GLN A 19 6.08 -18.14 -9.95
N ARG A 20 7.38 -18.43 -9.78
CA ARG A 20 7.93 -18.90 -8.50
C ARG A 20 7.76 -17.86 -7.40
N LEU A 21 8.01 -16.58 -7.67
CA LEU A 21 7.83 -15.48 -6.70
C LEU A 21 6.36 -15.29 -6.32
N LEU A 22 5.45 -15.31 -7.30
CA LEU A 22 4.01 -15.29 -7.05
C LEU A 22 3.58 -16.48 -6.19
N SER A 23 4.12 -17.67 -6.44
CA SER A 23 3.80 -18.84 -5.62
C SER A 23 4.27 -18.70 -4.16
N ILE A 24 5.39 -18.00 -3.91
CA ILE A 24 5.87 -17.67 -2.56
C ILE A 24 4.93 -16.66 -1.90
N PHE A 25 4.55 -15.63 -2.64
CA PHE A 25 3.58 -14.62 -2.23
C PHE A 25 2.24 -15.26 -1.83
N GLU A 26 1.66 -16.11 -2.67
CA GLU A 26 0.41 -16.83 -2.40
C GLU A 26 0.53 -17.79 -1.22
N ARG A 27 1.62 -18.57 -1.12
CA ARG A 27 1.86 -19.43 0.05
C ARG A 27 1.99 -18.63 1.35
N SER A 28 2.62 -17.45 1.32
CA SER A 28 2.73 -16.58 2.51
C SER A 28 1.36 -16.15 3.03
N ARG A 29 0.45 -15.78 2.11
CA ARG A 29 -0.95 -15.46 2.39
C ARG A 29 -1.66 -16.63 3.08
N ASP A 30 -1.58 -17.82 2.47
CA ASP A 30 -2.34 -18.98 2.92
C ASP A 30 -1.85 -19.52 4.28
N ARG A 31 -0.55 -19.35 4.58
CA ARG A 31 0.01 -19.64 5.92
C ARG A 31 -0.61 -18.75 7.00
N LYS A 32 -0.77 -17.45 6.76
CA LYS A 32 -1.43 -16.53 7.71
C LYS A 32 -2.87 -16.96 7.99
N TYR A 33 -3.63 -17.34 6.97
CA TYR A 33 -5.00 -17.84 7.15
C TYR A 33 -5.05 -19.14 7.96
N THR A 34 -4.10 -20.04 7.72
CA THR A 34 -4.00 -21.31 8.46
C THR A 34 -3.60 -21.07 9.92
N ALA A 35 -2.62 -20.20 10.17
CA ALA A 35 -2.19 -19.80 11.50
C ALA A 35 -3.29 -19.04 12.27
N ALA A 36 -4.04 -18.14 11.63
CA ALA A 36 -5.18 -17.44 12.24
C ALA A 36 -6.33 -18.40 12.60
N LYS A 37 -6.59 -19.40 11.74
CA LYS A 37 -7.55 -20.48 12.04
C LYS A 37 -7.06 -21.41 13.16
N ALA A 38 -5.76 -21.69 13.24
CA ALA A 38 -5.15 -22.52 14.27
C ALA A 38 -5.02 -21.80 15.63
N ALA A 39 -4.73 -20.48 15.62
CA ALA A 39 -4.70 -19.64 16.82
C ALA A 39 -6.06 -19.54 17.51
N LYS A 40 -7.17 -19.66 16.75
CA LYS A 40 -8.53 -19.85 17.29
C LYS A 40 -8.76 -21.23 17.92
N LYS A 41 -7.82 -22.18 17.82
CA LYS A 41 -7.95 -23.56 18.33
C LYS A 41 -6.91 -24.03 19.37
N LYS A 42 -5.77 -23.34 19.55
CA LYS A 42 -4.82 -23.36 20.71
C LYS A 42 -3.43 -22.92 20.23
N LYS A 43 -2.64 -22.29 21.11
CA LYS A 43 -1.21 -21.98 20.91
C LYS A 43 -0.38 -23.25 20.73
N PRO A 44 0.43 -23.39 19.66
CA PRO A 44 1.54 -24.34 19.64
C PRO A 44 2.78 -23.73 20.29
N LYS A 45 3.52 -24.56 21.02
CA LYS A 45 4.88 -24.29 21.55
C LYS A 45 5.89 -24.34 20.39
N PRO A 46 6.94 -23.49 20.37
CA PRO A 46 8.00 -23.64 19.39
C PRO A 46 8.86 -24.86 19.72
N ALA A 47 9.21 -25.64 18.70
CA ALA A 47 10.21 -26.69 18.77
C ALA A 47 11.59 -26.08 18.48
N ALA A 48 12.59 -26.48 19.26
CA ALA A 48 13.99 -26.10 19.05
C ALA A 48 14.58 -26.90 17.88
N SER A 49 15.45 -26.27 17.09
CA SER A 49 16.40 -26.96 16.23
C SER A 49 17.80 -26.38 16.38
N ALA A 50 18.77 -27.28 16.28
CA ALA A 50 20.20 -27.11 16.54
C ALA A 50 20.92 -26.36 15.41
N ALA A 51 22.04 -25.76 15.79
CA ALA A 51 23.01 -25.08 14.93
C ALA A 51 23.86 -26.07 14.13
N ASP A 52 24.12 -25.72 12.86
CA ASP A 52 25.46 -25.55 12.26
C ASP A 52 25.39 -25.76 10.73
N ASP A 53 25.51 -24.66 9.97
CA ASP A 53 26.58 -24.43 8.99
C ASP A 53 26.36 -23.07 8.30
N ALA A 54 27.43 -22.28 8.19
CA ALA A 54 27.41 -20.85 7.94
C ALA A 54 26.94 -20.47 6.51
N ASP A 55 25.66 -20.14 6.40
CA ASP A 55 25.18 -19.13 5.47
C ASP A 55 24.44 -18.08 6.32
N HIS A 56 24.79 -16.80 6.22
CA HIS A 56 24.31 -15.73 7.12
C HIS A 56 22.79 -15.43 7.02
N VAL A 57 22.07 -16.26 6.27
CA VAL A 57 20.61 -16.32 6.21
C VAL A 57 20.20 -17.67 6.78
N ASP A 58 19.54 -17.66 7.93
CA ASP A 58 19.04 -18.89 8.54
C ASP A 58 17.97 -19.51 7.63
N ASP A 59 18.38 -20.51 6.87
CA ASP A 59 17.52 -21.27 5.98
C ASP A 59 16.54 -22.20 6.72
N SER A 60 16.47 -22.14 8.04
CA SER A 60 15.49 -22.84 8.88
C SER A 60 14.53 -21.89 9.62
N ALA A 61 14.84 -20.59 9.67
CA ALA A 61 13.99 -19.60 10.36
C ALA A 61 12.58 -19.57 9.76
N ALA A 62 11.59 -19.65 10.65
CA ALA A 62 10.19 -19.76 10.28
C ALA A 62 9.70 -18.45 9.64
N PRO A 63 8.98 -18.52 8.50
CA PRO A 63 8.45 -17.33 7.86
C PRO A 63 7.31 -16.72 8.71
N ARG A 64 7.50 -15.47 9.13
CA ARG A 64 6.55 -14.63 9.88
C ARG A 64 5.90 -13.56 9.00
N GLY A 65 6.64 -13.06 8.02
CA GLY A 65 6.22 -11.99 7.13
C GLY A 65 5.12 -12.41 6.17
N VAL A 66 4.36 -11.42 5.72
CA VAL A 66 3.18 -11.59 4.88
C VAL A 66 3.28 -10.63 3.71
N LEU A 67 3.51 -11.16 2.52
CA LEU A 67 3.50 -10.35 1.30
C LEU A 67 2.15 -10.44 0.58
N GLY A 68 1.40 -11.53 0.76
CA GLY A 68 0.11 -11.69 0.08
C GLY A 68 -1.01 -10.81 0.61
N LYS A 69 -1.79 -10.18 -0.28
CA LYS A 69 -3.01 -9.42 0.07
C LYS A 69 -4.04 -10.31 0.79
N ASP A 70 -4.58 -9.83 1.91
CA ASP A 70 -5.68 -10.49 2.65
C ASP A 70 -6.99 -9.69 2.61
N SER A 71 -8.06 -10.20 3.21
CA SER A 71 -9.38 -9.53 3.24
C SER A 71 -9.50 -8.46 4.31
N ASP A 72 -8.54 -8.38 5.24
CA ASP A 72 -8.61 -7.56 6.45
C ASP A 72 -7.78 -6.28 6.33
N TYR A 73 -6.95 -6.15 5.29
CA TYR A 73 -6.09 -4.99 5.01
C TYR A 73 -6.79 -3.62 5.17
N ALA A 74 -8.02 -3.48 4.67
CA ALA A 74 -8.78 -2.24 4.80
C ALA A 74 -9.12 -1.91 6.26
N GLN A 75 -9.45 -2.93 7.07
CA GLN A 75 -9.66 -2.74 8.50
C GLN A 75 -8.33 -2.43 9.22
N ASN A 76 -7.24 -3.11 8.86
CA ASN A 76 -5.95 -2.85 9.49
C ASN A 76 -5.49 -1.40 9.24
N GLY A 77 -5.75 -0.86 8.03
CA GLY A 77 -5.58 0.55 7.71
C GLY A 77 -6.43 1.46 8.58
N SER A 78 -7.74 1.17 8.70
CA SER A 78 -8.65 1.88 9.62
C SER A 78 -8.11 1.95 11.04
N ASP A 79 -7.77 0.80 11.62
CA ASP A 79 -7.36 0.72 13.02
C ASP A 79 -6.04 1.47 13.27
N TYR A 80 -5.09 1.37 12.34
CA TYR A 80 -3.79 2.04 12.43
C TYR A 80 -3.89 3.56 12.25
N ILE A 81 -4.61 4.02 11.22
CA ILE A 81 -4.77 5.46 10.98
C ILE A 81 -5.56 6.10 12.14
N ALA A 82 -6.57 5.41 12.68
CA ALA A 82 -7.29 5.88 13.87
C ALA A 82 -6.38 5.95 15.10
N SER A 83 -5.45 5.00 15.30
CA SER A 83 -4.52 5.03 16.43
C SER A 83 -3.47 6.15 16.34
N LEU A 84 -3.28 6.70 15.14
CA LEU A 84 -2.44 7.87 14.85
C LEU A 84 -3.25 9.15 14.66
N ASP A 85 -4.46 9.22 15.23
CA ASP A 85 -5.32 10.40 15.15
C ASP A 85 -5.56 10.91 13.71
N GLY A 86 -5.75 9.99 12.77
CA GLY A 86 -6.03 10.33 11.37
C GLY A 86 -4.77 10.69 10.57
N ARG A 87 -3.58 10.52 11.16
CA ARG A 87 -2.26 10.71 10.53
C ARG A 87 -2.15 12.06 9.79
N ASP A 88 -2.70 13.12 10.39
CA ASP A 88 -2.71 14.51 9.87
C ASP A 88 -3.33 14.69 8.47
N VAL A 89 -4.11 13.71 8.01
CA VAL A 89 -4.79 13.73 6.71
C VAL A 89 -6.29 13.73 6.91
N TYR A 90 -6.81 12.80 7.71
CA TYR A 90 -8.25 12.58 7.86
C TYR A 90 -8.92 13.51 8.91
N ARG A 91 -8.13 14.44 9.47
CA ARG A 91 -8.60 15.52 10.36
C ARG A 91 -8.44 16.92 9.79
N VAL A 92 -7.72 17.06 8.66
CA VAL A 92 -7.33 18.37 8.13
C VAL A 92 -8.27 18.79 7.01
N PHE A 93 -9.10 19.78 7.31
CA PHE A 93 -10.11 20.36 6.41
C PHE A 93 -9.87 21.85 6.09
N ASP A 94 -8.71 22.39 6.47
CA ASP A 94 -8.39 23.81 6.34
C ASP A 94 -7.82 24.12 4.96
N HIS A 95 -8.70 24.17 3.97
CA HIS A 95 -8.37 24.52 2.60
C HIS A 95 -9.50 25.33 1.95
N SER A 96 -9.12 26.25 1.06
CA SER A 96 -9.95 27.38 0.60
C SER A 96 -11.24 26.99 -0.14
N TYR A 97 -11.35 25.74 -0.57
CA TYR A 97 -12.48 25.23 -1.33
C TYR A 97 -13.52 24.49 -0.46
N LEU A 98 -13.28 24.35 0.85
CA LEU A 98 -14.27 23.88 1.83
C LEU A 98 -14.90 24.99 2.67
N ASP A 99 -14.49 26.24 2.51
CA ASP A 99 -14.85 27.38 3.37
C ASP A 99 -16.37 27.55 3.56
N GLU A 100 -17.17 27.15 2.57
CA GLU A 100 -18.63 27.22 2.64
C GLU A 100 -19.31 26.07 3.43
N ILE A 101 -18.59 24.96 3.74
CA ILE A 101 -19.17 23.71 4.27
C ILE A 101 -18.31 23.08 5.41
N ARG A 102 -17.29 23.78 5.92
CA ARG A 102 -16.29 23.22 6.87
C ARG A 102 -16.88 22.46 8.06
N ASP A 103 -17.92 22.99 8.70
CA ASP A 103 -18.52 22.36 9.90
C ASP A 103 -19.27 21.07 9.56
N LEU A 104 -19.98 21.02 8.43
CA LEU A 104 -20.66 19.81 7.99
C LEU A 104 -19.64 18.74 7.58
N VAL A 105 -18.55 19.13 6.92
CA VAL A 105 -17.47 18.18 6.58
C VAL A 105 -16.82 17.62 7.83
N LYS A 106 -16.49 18.45 8.84
CA LYS A 106 -15.99 17.94 10.12
C LYS A 106 -16.96 16.95 10.76
N GLN A 107 -18.25 17.28 10.81
CA GLN A 107 -19.26 16.40 11.41
C GLN A 107 -19.48 15.09 10.64
N THR A 108 -19.22 15.05 9.33
CA THR A 108 -19.58 13.91 8.48
C THR A 108 -18.40 13.14 7.94
N ALA A 109 -17.22 13.73 7.85
CA ALA A 109 -16.04 13.15 7.22
C ALA A 109 -14.82 13.02 8.14
N GLU A 110 -14.80 13.68 9.30
CA GLU A 110 -13.70 13.56 10.27
C GLU A 110 -13.45 12.11 10.68
N PHE A 111 -12.17 11.75 10.74
CA PHE A 111 -11.73 10.45 11.21
C PHE A 111 -10.31 10.53 11.80
N PRO A 112 -10.09 9.99 13.01
CA PRO A 112 -11.10 9.52 13.97
C PRO A 112 -11.88 10.70 14.59
N GLY A 113 -13.04 10.41 15.20
CA GLY A 113 -13.85 11.42 15.93
C GLY A 113 -15.18 11.76 15.26
N GLY A 114 -15.33 11.51 13.96
CA GLY A 114 -16.61 11.56 13.26
C GLY A 114 -17.45 10.28 13.44
N PRO A 115 -18.49 10.09 12.59
CA PRO A 115 -19.34 8.91 12.59
C PRO A 115 -18.54 7.59 12.59
N PRO A 116 -18.98 6.56 13.36
CA PRO A 116 -18.23 5.32 13.54
C PRO A 116 -18.00 4.53 12.25
N GLU A 117 -18.81 4.75 11.22
CA GLU A 117 -18.67 4.16 9.89
C GLU A 117 -17.59 4.81 9.01
N ASN A 118 -17.10 6.00 9.36
CA ASN A 118 -16.09 6.69 8.57
C ASN A 118 -14.80 5.89 8.53
N PHE A 119 -14.38 5.55 7.31
CA PHE A 119 -13.18 4.75 7.02
C PHE A 119 -13.09 3.42 7.76
N ASN A 120 -14.20 2.92 8.31
CA ASN A 120 -14.25 1.70 9.09
C ASN A 120 -15.13 0.65 8.38
N PRO A 121 -14.54 -0.28 7.61
CA PRO A 121 -15.31 -1.20 6.78
C PRO A 121 -16.11 -2.22 7.59
N ARG A 122 -15.76 -2.48 8.85
CA ARG A 122 -16.49 -3.40 9.75
C ARG A 122 -17.53 -2.73 10.63
N ALA A 123 -17.58 -1.40 10.67
CA ALA A 123 -18.64 -0.68 11.37
C ALA A 123 -20.02 -0.97 10.75
N LYS A 124 -21.07 -0.64 11.51
CA LYS A 124 -22.44 -0.67 11.01
C LYS A 124 -22.87 0.74 10.65
N ASP A 125 -23.51 0.89 9.49
CA ASP A 125 -24.16 2.13 9.11
C ASP A 125 -25.46 2.35 9.92
N LYS A 126 -26.11 3.50 9.68
CA LYS A 126 -27.40 3.87 10.32
C LYS A 126 -28.52 2.83 10.13
N ASP A 127 -28.47 2.02 9.07
CA ASP A 127 -29.42 0.96 8.78
C ASP A 127 -28.98 -0.40 9.35
N LYS A 128 -27.95 -0.41 10.20
CA LYS A 128 -27.33 -1.57 10.83
C LYS A 128 -26.69 -2.55 9.84
N LYS A 129 -26.38 -2.11 8.62
CA LYS A 129 -25.68 -2.91 7.59
C LYS A 129 -24.17 -2.66 7.69
N PRO A 130 -23.33 -3.59 7.20
CA PRO A 130 -21.90 -3.34 7.10
C PRO A 130 -21.62 -2.06 6.30
N ALA A 131 -20.86 -1.14 6.90
CA ALA A 131 -20.48 0.12 6.28
C ALA A 131 -19.66 -0.14 5.01
N LEU A 132 -18.76 -1.14 5.04
CA LEU A 132 -17.78 -1.39 3.98
C LEU A 132 -17.00 -0.10 3.69
N GLN A 133 -16.42 0.04 2.49
CA GLN A 133 -15.65 1.22 2.12
C GLN A 133 -16.54 2.31 1.49
N LYS A 134 -17.61 2.70 2.19
CA LYS A 134 -18.66 3.62 1.66
C LYS A 134 -18.75 4.97 2.35
N TYR A 135 -18.24 5.06 3.57
CA TYR A 135 -18.37 6.25 4.42
C TYR A 135 -16.98 6.78 4.80
N PRO A 136 -16.80 8.11 4.87
CA PRO A 136 -17.81 9.16 4.68
C PRO A 136 -18.23 9.37 3.22
N TYR A 137 -17.45 8.85 2.30
CA TYR A 137 -17.70 8.74 0.87
C TYR A 137 -17.21 7.37 0.39
N ALA A 138 -17.49 6.98 -0.86
CA ALA A 138 -16.91 5.74 -1.39
C ALA A 138 -15.38 5.87 -1.49
N TRP A 139 -14.65 4.93 -0.89
CA TRP A 139 -13.19 4.95 -0.81
C TRP A 139 -12.57 3.58 -1.09
N GLU A 140 -11.28 3.57 -1.41
CA GLU A 140 -10.48 2.38 -1.60
C GLU A 140 -9.27 2.36 -0.67
N ALA A 141 -9.08 1.25 0.06
CA ALA A 141 -7.83 0.98 0.75
C ALA A 141 -6.75 0.69 -0.30
N HIS A 142 -5.76 1.58 -0.38
CA HIS A 142 -4.63 1.48 -1.28
C HIS A 142 -3.39 1.03 -0.52
N HIS A 143 -2.73 -0.01 -1.03
CA HIS A 143 -1.43 -0.44 -0.53
C HIS A 143 -0.36 0.52 -1.04
N ILE A 144 0.33 1.20 -0.13
CA ILE A 144 1.38 2.18 -0.44
C ILE A 144 2.52 1.48 -1.20
N LEU A 145 3.03 0.38 -0.65
CA LEU A 145 3.84 -0.59 -1.39
C LEU A 145 2.91 -1.69 -1.90
N PRO A 146 2.60 -1.74 -3.21
CA PRO A 146 1.72 -2.76 -3.74
C PRO A 146 2.41 -4.12 -3.74
N GLY A 147 1.65 -5.18 -3.45
CA GLY A 147 2.20 -6.54 -3.40
C GLY A 147 2.89 -6.95 -4.70
N SER A 148 2.38 -6.48 -5.84
CA SER A 148 2.97 -6.67 -7.18
C SER A 148 4.43 -6.23 -7.27
N ALA A 149 4.84 -5.19 -6.56
CA ALA A 149 6.20 -4.69 -6.62
C ALA A 149 7.25 -5.68 -6.06
N PHE A 150 6.80 -6.67 -5.25
CA PHE A 150 7.68 -7.69 -4.68
C PHE A 150 7.90 -8.90 -5.59
N TYR A 151 7.09 -9.09 -6.63
CA TYR A 151 7.18 -10.28 -7.50
C TYR A 151 7.11 -9.99 -9.01
N TYR A 152 6.80 -8.76 -9.43
CA TYR A 152 6.98 -8.34 -10.81
C TYR A 152 8.46 -8.11 -11.14
N GLU A 153 8.77 -8.23 -12.43
CA GLU A 153 10.12 -8.05 -12.94
C GLU A 153 10.29 -6.66 -13.56
N LEU A 154 11.43 -6.03 -13.27
CA LEU A 154 11.97 -4.93 -14.06
C LEU A 154 12.66 -5.51 -15.31
N LYS A 155 13.12 -4.65 -16.21
CA LYS A 155 13.86 -5.07 -17.43
C LYS A 155 15.07 -5.95 -17.14
N ASP A 156 15.67 -5.80 -15.96
CA ASP A 156 16.86 -6.48 -15.49
C ASP A 156 16.56 -7.44 -14.31
N GLY A 157 15.32 -7.91 -14.20
CA GLY A 157 14.88 -8.92 -13.23
C GLY A 157 14.04 -8.36 -12.08
N PRO A 158 13.61 -9.22 -11.12
CA PRO A 158 12.84 -8.79 -9.97
C PRO A 158 13.65 -7.85 -9.06
N ALA A 159 12.94 -7.04 -8.25
CA ALA A 159 13.60 -6.16 -7.29
C ALA A 159 14.45 -6.94 -6.28
N PHE A 160 13.93 -8.08 -5.81
CA PHE A 160 14.57 -8.94 -4.83
C PHE A 160 14.89 -10.32 -5.40
N THR A 161 16.01 -10.88 -4.97
CA THR A 161 16.34 -12.29 -5.16
C THR A 161 15.49 -13.19 -4.25
N TYR A 162 15.48 -14.49 -4.53
CA TYR A 162 14.81 -15.48 -3.69
C TYR A 162 15.28 -15.42 -2.21
N ARG A 163 16.60 -15.31 -1.99
CA ARG A 163 17.20 -15.25 -0.65
C ARG A 163 16.76 -13.99 0.10
N GLN A 164 16.67 -12.85 -0.58
CA GLN A 164 16.21 -11.60 0.03
C GLN A 164 14.69 -11.62 0.32
N LEU A 165 13.87 -12.19 -0.57
CA LEU A 165 12.45 -12.39 -0.28
C LEU A 165 12.24 -13.33 0.91
N ARG A 166 13.10 -14.33 1.08
CA ARG A 166 13.09 -15.19 2.25
C ARG A 166 13.38 -14.40 3.53
N LEU A 167 14.39 -13.53 3.52
CA LEU A 167 14.69 -12.63 4.64
C LEU A 167 13.50 -11.73 4.99
N ILE A 168 12.84 -11.13 3.98
CA ILE A 168 11.63 -10.35 4.18
C ILE A 168 10.54 -11.20 4.85
N LEU A 169 10.36 -12.44 4.40
CA LEU A 169 9.41 -13.37 5.01
C LEU A 169 9.81 -13.85 6.40
N GLN A 170 11.08 -13.74 6.80
CA GLN A 170 11.55 -14.07 8.15
C GLN A 170 11.41 -12.89 9.12
N SER A 171 11.26 -11.68 8.59
CA SER A 171 10.86 -10.48 9.32
C SER A 171 9.39 -10.49 9.72
N ASP A 172 9.02 -9.56 10.60
CA ASP A 172 7.62 -9.31 10.98
C ASP A 172 6.90 -8.39 9.97
N TYR A 173 7.50 -8.11 8.81
CA TYR A 173 6.90 -7.28 7.77
C TYR A 173 5.60 -7.89 7.25
N ASN A 174 4.51 -7.12 7.28
CA ASN A 174 3.20 -7.54 6.82
C ASN A 174 2.64 -6.47 5.88
N LEU A 175 2.55 -6.79 4.59
CA LEU A 175 1.99 -5.95 3.54
C LEU A 175 0.59 -5.41 3.89
N ASN A 176 -0.18 -6.17 4.67
CA ASN A 176 -1.54 -5.80 5.06
C ASN A 176 -1.60 -5.04 6.40
N HIS A 177 -0.46 -4.72 7.01
CA HIS A 177 -0.45 -3.87 8.21
C HIS A 177 -0.82 -2.43 7.83
N GLY A 178 -1.48 -1.72 8.75
CA GLY A 178 -2.06 -0.41 8.45
C GLY A 178 -1.05 0.71 8.11
N HIS A 179 0.23 0.55 8.46
CA HIS A 179 1.29 1.48 8.04
C HIS A 179 1.49 1.52 6.52
N ASN A 180 1.14 0.41 5.82
CA ASN A 180 1.20 0.30 4.37
C ASN A 180 -0.12 0.65 3.67
N ILE A 181 -1.08 1.26 4.38
CA ILE A 181 -2.42 1.53 3.85
C ILE A 181 -2.73 3.02 3.90
N ILE A 182 -3.25 3.54 2.80
CA ILE A 182 -3.90 4.86 2.72
C ILE A 182 -5.32 4.68 2.15
N MET A 183 -6.30 5.39 2.70
CA MET A 183 -7.67 5.38 2.18
C MET A 183 -7.83 6.51 1.17
N LEU A 184 -7.99 6.15 -0.10
CA LEU A 184 -8.14 7.12 -1.18
C LEU A 184 -9.60 7.18 -1.64
N PRO A 185 -10.11 8.35 -2.05
CA PRO A 185 -11.44 8.46 -2.65
C PRO A 185 -11.59 7.58 -3.90
N ASP A 186 -12.75 6.94 -4.07
CA ASP A 186 -13.15 6.28 -5.32
C ASP A 186 -13.86 7.27 -6.28
N GLN A 187 -14.32 8.41 -5.76
CA GLN A 187 -15.14 9.36 -6.49
C GLN A 187 -14.52 10.75 -6.54
N ALA A 188 -14.56 11.37 -7.71
CA ALA A 188 -13.94 12.68 -7.97
C ALA A 188 -14.41 13.79 -7.01
N TRP A 189 -15.71 13.83 -6.66
CA TRP A 189 -16.24 14.86 -5.76
C TRP A 189 -15.66 14.77 -4.33
N ALA A 190 -15.16 13.59 -3.93
CA ALA A 190 -14.62 13.35 -2.60
C ALA A 190 -13.13 13.67 -2.48
N VAL A 191 -12.43 13.83 -3.61
CA VAL A 191 -11.01 14.26 -3.65
C VAL A 191 -10.74 15.53 -2.85
N PRO A 192 -11.53 16.62 -3.00
CA PRO A 192 -11.33 17.81 -2.20
C PRO A 192 -11.48 17.58 -0.69
N VAL A 193 -12.36 16.68 -0.22
CA VAL A 193 -12.74 16.56 1.21
C VAL A 193 -11.53 16.45 2.14
N HIS A 194 -10.63 15.49 1.89
CA HIS A 194 -9.38 15.32 2.64
C HIS A 194 -8.14 15.74 1.84
N ALA A 195 -8.33 16.43 0.72
CA ALA A 195 -7.28 16.74 -0.24
C ALA A 195 -6.48 15.48 -0.63
N LEU A 196 -7.17 14.41 -1.03
CA LEU A 196 -6.60 13.10 -1.39
C LEU A 196 -6.97 12.73 -2.84
N LEU A 197 -5.98 12.41 -3.67
CA LEU A 197 -6.22 12.01 -5.05
C LEU A 197 -7.02 10.70 -5.15
N GLN A 198 -7.83 10.61 -6.20
CA GLN A 198 -8.70 9.47 -6.42
C GLN A 198 -7.90 8.20 -6.76
N HIS A 199 -8.39 7.04 -6.34
CA HIS A 199 -7.83 5.73 -6.67
C HIS A 199 -8.67 5.05 -7.77
N PRO A 200 -8.22 5.06 -9.03
CA PRO A 200 -9.04 4.64 -10.16
C PRO A 200 -8.84 3.15 -10.54
N GLY A 201 -8.19 2.38 -9.68
CA GLY A 201 -7.69 1.03 -9.96
C GLY A 201 -6.18 1.03 -10.26
N ASP A 202 -5.74 0.14 -11.13
CA ASP A 202 -4.30 -0.14 -11.36
C ASP A 202 -3.48 1.11 -11.75
N HIS A 203 -2.30 1.20 -11.16
CA HIS A 203 -1.36 2.31 -11.27
C HIS A 203 0.06 1.80 -11.63
N PRO A 204 0.30 1.40 -12.90
CA PRO A 204 1.53 0.74 -13.31
C PRO A 204 2.77 1.65 -13.25
N ILE A 205 2.63 2.96 -13.46
CA ILE A 205 3.77 3.88 -13.40
C ILE A 205 4.22 4.03 -11.95
N TYR A 206 3.29 4.29 -11.03
CA TYR A 206 3.57 4.26 -9.59
C TYR A 206 4.20 2.93 -9.14
N THR A 207 3.65 1.79 -9.57
CA THR A 207 4.17 0.47 -9.21
C THR A 207 5.60 0.27 -9.71
N HIS A 208 5.91 0.76 -10.91
CA HIS A 208 7.25 0.69 -11.46
C HIS A 208 8.25 1.48 -10.62
N GLU A 209 7.89 2.69 -10.19
CA GLU A 209 8.76 3.50 -9.34
C GLU A 209 9.02 2.80 -7.99
N VAL A 210 7.98 2.22 -7.37
CA VAL A 210 8.14 1.44 -6.14
C VAL A 210 9.12 0.28 -6.35
N MET A 211 9.04 -0.41 -7.48
CA MET A 211 9.98 -1.49 -7.80
C MET A 211 11.44 -1.00 -7.93
N LEU A 212 11.66 0.20 -8.46
CA LEU A 212 13.00 0.80 -8.54
C LEU A 212 13.55 1.12 -7.14
N ASP A 213 12.73 1.69 -6.25
CA ASP A 213 13.15 1.95 -4.87
C ASP A 213 13.36 0.66 -4.07
N LEU A 214 12.52 -0.36 -4.26
CA LEU A 214 12.74 -1.70 -3.68
C LEU A 214 14.05 -2.31 -4.18
N LYS A 215 14.45 -2.04 -5.41
CA LYS A 215 15.75 -2.48 -5.94
C LYS A 215 16.92 -1.78 -5.24
N VAL A 216 16.78 -0.52 -4.85
CA VAL A 216 17.78 0.17 -4.03
C VAL A 216 17.90 -0.48 -2.66
N ILE A 217 16.78 -0.85 -2.03
CA ILE A 217 16.78 -1.60 -0.76
C ILE A 217 17.44 -2.97 -0.94
N SER A 218 17.12 -3.69 -2.02
CA SER A 218 17.73 -4.96 -2.38
C SER A 218 19.26 -4.85 -2.49
N GLN A 219 19.77 -3.82 -3.16
CA GLN A 219 21.21 -3.57 -3.27
C GLN A 219 21.86 -3.26 -1.92
N LYS A 220 21.18 -2.50 -1.04
CA LYS A 220 21.65 -2.24 0.32
C LYS A 220 21.70 -3.53 1.14
N LEU A 221 20.62 -4.31 1.12
CA LEU A 221 20.53 -5.60 1.81
C LEU A 221 21.61 -6.57 1.33
N GLN A 222 21.90 -6.61 0.02
CA GLN A 222 22.98 -7.46 -0.51
C GLN A 222 24.34 -7.06 0.07
N LYS A 223 24.65 -5.75 0.16
CA LYS A 223 25.90 -5.29 0.80
C LYS A 223 25.99 -5.70 2.27
N GLU A 224 24.86 -5.74 2.97
CA GLU A 224 24.81 -6.20 4.37
C GLU A 224 25.05 -7.70 4.49
N ILE A 225 24.49 -8.48 3.57
CA ILE A 225 24.73 -9.93 3.46
C ILE A 225 26.22 -10.19 3.15
N ASP A 226 26.79 -9.47 2.19
CA ASP A 226 28.19 -9.61 1.77
C ASP A 226 29.16 -9.20 2.89
N ALA A 227 28.75 -8.23 3.73
CA ALA A 227 29.46 -7.83 4.93
C ALA A 227 29.27 -8.80 6.11
N GLN A 228 28.59 -9.93 5.91
CA GLN A 228 28.36 -10.97 6.91
C GLN A 228 27.68 -10.44 8.17
N LYS A 229 26.75 -9.49 8.03
CA LYS A 229 25.94 -9.04 9.17
C LYS A 229 25.15 -10.22 9.74
N ASP A 230 24.93 -10.17 11.05
CA ASP A 230 24.10 -11.14 11.77
C ASP A 230 22.67 -11.22 11.21
N HIS A 231 22.08 -12.41 11.23
CA HIS A 231 20.77 -12.67 10.65
C HIS A 231 19.67 -11.78 11.25
N GLU A 232 19.63 -11.62 12.57
CA GLU A 232 18.61 -10.80 13.23
C GLU A 232 18.79 -9.31 12.87
N ALA A 233 20.04 -8.88 12.65
CA ALA A 233 20.32 -7.53 12.16
C ALA A 233 19.84 -7.34 10.72
N LEU A 234 19.99 -8.34 9.84
CA LEU A 234 19.47 -8.30 8.46
C LEU A 234 17.94 -8.25 8.45
N VAL A 235 17.29 -9.07 9.27
CA VAL A 235 15.83 -9.12 9.42
C VAL A 235 15.27 -7.80 9.94
N THR A 236 15.92 -7.19 10.93
CA THR A 236 15.54 -5.88 11.46
C THR A 236 15.74 -4.79 10.41
N SER A 237 16.91 -4.78 9.75
CA SER A 237 17.28 -3.81 8.73
C SER A 237 16.30 -3.79 7.56
N ILE A 238 15.89 -4.96 7.04
CA ILE A 238 14.94 -5.00 5.93
C ILE A 238 13.54 -4.53 6.33
N PHE A 239 13.10 -4.83 7.56
CA PHE A 239 11.83 -4.33 8.08
C PHE A 239 11.82 -2.80 8.16
N GLU A 240 12.87 -2.21 8.74
CA GLU A 240 13.02 -0.75 8.87
C GLU A 240 13.06 -0.08 7.49
N GLN A 241 13.85 -0.62 6.55
CA GLN A 241 13.96 -0.06 5.20
C GLN A 241 12.63 -0.09 4.43
N LEU A 242 11.85 -1.17 4.56
CA LEU A 242 10.52 -1.24 3.93
C LEU A 242 9.53 -0.26 4.57
N LYS A 243 9.56 -0.12 5.89
CA LYS A 243 8.73 0.84 6.61
C LYS A 243 9.09 2.29 6.25
N ASP A 244 10.37 2.62 6.17
CA ASP A 244 10.83 3.94 5.72
C ASP A 244 10.38 4.24 4.30
N LEU A 245 10.34 3.23 3.43
CA LEU A 245 9.83 3.38 2.07
C LEU A 245 8.31 3.64 2.06
N GLU A 246 7.54 2.98 2.92
CA GLU A 246 6.12 3.26 3.10
C GLU A 246 5.87 4.70 3.55
N GLU A 247 6.66 5.21 4.50
CA GLU A 247 6.58 6.61 4.92
C GLU A 247 6.92 7.57 3.78
N LYS A 248 7.99 7.31 3.02
CA LYS A 248 8.36 8.11 1.84
C LYS A 248 7.19 8.20 0.84
N TYR A 249 6.54 7.08 0.55
CA TYR A 249 5.44 7.04 -0.41
C TYR A 249 4.12 7.58 0.17
N TRP A 250 3.89 7.47 1.48
CA TRP A 250 2.80 8.20 2.13
C TRP A 250 2.94 9.70 1.91
N ASP A 251 4.12 10.25 2.22
CA ASP A 251 4.40 11.68 2.06
C ASP A 251 4.28 12.12 0.61
N LEU A 252 4.77 11.30 -0.33
CA LEU A 252 4.59 11.54 -1.77
C LEU A 252 3.11 11.60 -2.15
N LEU A 253 2.31 10.59 -1.77
CA LEU A 253 0.90 10.54 -2.13
C LEU A 253 0.11 11.70 -1.52
N VAL A 254 0.35 12.04 -0.26
CA VAL A 254 -0.28 13.18 0.42
C VAL A 254 0.15 14.49 -0.24
N GLY A 255 1.44 14.66 -0.52
CA GLY A 255 1.99 15.85 -1.19
C GLY A 255 1.42 16.04 -2.60
N LEU A 256 1.40 14.98 -3.42
CA LEU A 256 0.77 15.00 -4.74
C LEU A 256 -0.70 15.36 -4.65
N SER A 257 -1.42 14.80 -3.68
CA SER A 257 -2.84 15.05 -3.52
C SER A 257 -3.15 16.52 -3.23
N ARG A 258 -2.41 17.10 -2.29
CA ARG A 258 -2.56 18.52 -1.92
C ARG A 258 -2.23 19.42 -3.10
N ALA A 259 -1.12 19.17 -3.81
CA ALA A 259 -0.72 19.96 -4.97
C ALA A 259 -1.73 19.88 -6.13
N VAL A 260 -2.31 18.70 -6.35
CA VAL A 260 -3.36 18.49 -7.35
C VAL A 260 -4.59 19.33 -7.02
N VAL A 261 -5.06 19.26 -5.78
CA VAL A 261 -6.28 19.96 -5.36
C VAL A 261 -6.07 21.48 -5.35
N GLU A 262 -4.92 21.95 -4.87
CA GLU A 262 -4.52 23.36 -4.93
C GLU A 262 -4.49 23.88 -6.38
N SER A 263 -3.87 23.13 -7.30
CA SER A 263 -3.77 23.55 -8.71
C SER A 263 -5.15 23.64 -9.36
N ILE A 264 -6.02 22.64 -9.13
CA ILE A 264 -7.38 22.59 -9.69
C ILE A 264 -8.23 23.74 -9.16
N THR A 265 -8.12 24.05 -7.88
CA THR A 265 -8.85 25.18 -7.27
C THR A 265 -8.34 26.54 -7.74
N ALA A 266 -7.07 26.63 -8.12
CA ALA A 266 -6.51 27.78 -8.84
C ALA A 266 -6.87 27.83 -10.35
N GLY A 267 -7.65 26.88 -10.85
CA GLY A 267 -8.09 26.83 -12.26
C GLY A 267 -7.05 26.24 -13.22
N THR A 268 -6.08 25.48 -12.71
CA THR A 268 -4.99 24.85 -13.48
C THR A 268 -4.89 23.35 -13.21
N GLN A 269 -4.15 22.59 -14.03
CA GLN A 269 -3.86 21.18 -13.75
C GLN A 269 -2.44 21.05 -13.19
N TYR A 270 -2.29 20.25 -12.14
CA TYR A 270 -0.98 19.86 -11.64
C TYR A 270 -0.39 18.79 -12.55
N VAL A 271 0.86 18.95 -12.99
CA VAL A 271 1.51 18.01 -13.90
C VAL A 271 2.51 17.16 -13.14
N HIS A 272 2.24 15.86 -13.06
CA HIS A 272 3.13 14.87 -12.47
C HIS A 272 2.91 13.51 -13.16
N GLU A 273 3.94 12.67 -13.24
CA GLU A 273 3.86 11.39 -13.94
C GLU A 273 2.88 10.38 -13.31
N PHE A 274 2.74 10.42 -11.97
CA PHE A 274 1.76 9.62 -11.21
C PHE A 274 0.36 10.22 -11.15
N VAL A 275 0.10 11.34 -11.84
CA VAL A 275 -1.21 11.99 -11.84
C VAL A 275 -1.78 11.98 -13.25
N ARG A 276 -2.99 11.41 -13.40
CA ARG A 276 -3.75 11.48 -14.64
C ARG A 276 -5.09 12.17 -14.46
N TYR A 277 -5.53 12.85 -15.52
CA TYR A 277 -6.82 13.50 -15.62
C TYR A 277 -7.69 12.83 -16.69
N ALA A 278 -9.00 13.05 -16.62
CA ALA A 278 -9.91 12.57 -17.65
C ALA A 278 -9.55 13.19 -19.03
N PRO A 279 -9.56 12.40 -20.12
CA PRO A 279 -9.40 12.95 -21.46
C PRO A 279 -10.48 14.00 -21.75
N LYS A 280 -10.09 15.11 -22.39
CA LYS A 280 -11.01 16.21 -22.71
C LYS A 280 -12.12 15.85 -23.72
N ASP A 281 -12.04 14.68 -24.36
CA ASP A 281 -12.95 14.31 -25.44
C ASP A 281 -14.24 13.61 -24.97
N LYS A 282 -15.33 13.98 -25.62
CA LYS A 282 -16.71 13.99 -25.10
C LYS A 282 -17.32 12.59 -24.94
N LYS A 283 -17.71 12.24 -23.70
CA LYS A 283 -18.77 11.30 -23.23
C LYS A 283 -18.41 10.56 -21.94
N ALA A 284 -17.15 10.59 -21.51
CA ALA A 284 -16.77 10.09 -20.19
C ALA A 284 -17.26 11.09 -19.13
N LYS A 285 -18.26 10.71 -18.33
CA LYS A 285 -18.61 11.44 -17.10
C LYS A 285 -17.33 11.64 -16.29
N SER A 286 -16.84 12.87 -16.18
CA SER A 286 -16.08 13.53 -15.09
C SER A 286 -15.21 12.72 -14.11
N ARG A 287 -14.79 11.50 -14.46
CA ARG A 287 -14.37 10.50 -13.46
C ARG A 287 -13.09 10.86 -12.74
N TYR A 288 -12.24 11.72 -13.32
CA TYR A 288 -10.94 12.13 -12.79
C TYR A 288 -10.70 13.64 -12.99
N GLU A 289 -11.74 14.47 -12.88
CA GLU A 289 -11.61 15.93 -13.03
C GLU A 289 -10.65 16.54 -12.00
N TRP A 290 -10.62 15.96 -10.81
CA TRP A 290 -9.72 16.34 -9.72
C TRP A 290 -8.37 15.62 -9.76
N GLY A 291 -8.06 14.86 -10.82
CA GLY A 291 -6.85 14.03 -10.88
C GLY A 291 -6.99 12.71 -10.13
N SER A 292 -6.24 11.71 -10.57
CA SER A 292 -6.23 10.36 -10.01
C SER A 292 -4.83 9.76 -10.09
N LEU A 293 -4.53 8.82 -9.18
CA LEU A 293 -3.27 8.07 -9.21
C LEU A 293 -3.12 7.30 -10.53
N TYR A 294 -1.91 7.24 -11.06
CA TYR A 294 -1.59 6.55 -12.30
C TYR A 294 -0.37 5.62 -12.22
#